data_AF-A0A7Y9WKB3-F1
#
_entry.id   AF-A0A7Y9WKB3-F1
#
_cell.length_a   1.000
_cell.length_b   1.000
_cell.length_c   1.000
_cell.angle_alpha   90.00
_cell.angle_beta   90.00
_cell.angle_gamma   90.00
#
_symmetry.space_group_name_H-M   'P 1'
#
loop_
_entity.id
_entity.type
_entity.pdbx_description
1 polymer ?
#
loop_
_entity_poly.entity_id
_entity_poly.type
_entity_poly.pdbx_seq_one_letter_code
_entity_poly.pdbx_strand_id
1 'polypeptide(L)'
;MSDKSEAPTPKRLRRARDDGETAKSTHLSVAFSGLCWWLYLFIEAPHLYALGTRLILAVTTLDASLPFDDRFARTLALLTSFMPQVLSTLGVGVLAAVVPELIQTRGLIALKRVKPDLKRLNPLNGLKQMFSLRLVWDTLLTLLQFTVLLLLFWQALIAWLRQLAPIYGFALPALLGFTATSHSHLLAWMAASQIAPALADYFIQRFLWLRTMRMDKNEIKREYRDDEGDPYVKSRRRALHRELGQ
;
A
#
# COMPACT_ATOMS: atom_id res chain seq x y z
N MET A 1 -23.69 -26.36 -15.20
CA MET A 1 -22.93 -25.48 -14.29
C MET A 1 -23.88 -24.37 -13.87
N SER A 2 -24.36 -24.37 -12.62
CA SER A 2 -25.28 -23.33 -12.16
C SER A 2 -24.53 -21.99 -12.19
N ASP A 3 -25.05 -21.03 -12.94
CA ASP A 3 -24.45 -19.71 -13.00
C ASP A 3 -24.64 -19.04 -11.64
N LYS A 4 -23.53 -18.66 -10.99
CA LYS A 4 -23.55 -18.14 -9.62
C LYS A 4 -24.17 -16.75 -9.61
N SER A 5 -25.49 -16.69 -9.45
CA SER A 5 -26.26 -15.44 -9.57
C SER A 5 -26.46 -14.74 -8.22
N GLU A 6 -26.44 -15.46 -7.10
CA GLU A 6 -26.87 -14.90 -5.81
C GLU A 6 -25.72 -14.19 -5.08
N ALA A 7 -26.08 -13.19 -4.27
CA ALA A 7 -25.13 -12.46 -3.44
C ALA A 7 -24.53 -13.37 -2.34
N PRO A 8 -23.25 -13.19 -1.97
CA PRO A 8 -22.64 -13.95 -0.88
C PRO A 8 -23.32 -13.68 0.46
N THR A 9 -23.52 -14.72 1.26
CA THR A 9 -23.99 -14.58 2.64
C THR A 9 -22.92 -13.91 3.53
N PRO A 10 -23.31 -13.28 4.65
CA PRO A 10 -22.36 -12.72 5.62
C PRO A 10 -21.38 -13.77 6.19
N LYS A 11 -21.83 -15.02 6.31
CA LYS A 11 -21.03 -16.14 6.82
C LYS A 11 -19.91 -16.52 5.85
N ARG A 12 -20.19 -16.60 4.55
CA ARG A 12 -19.16 -16.81 3.52
C ARG A 12 -18.12 -15.68 3.50
N LEU A 13 -18.55 -14.42 3.63
CA LEU A 13 -17.64 -13.27 3.70
C LEU A 13 -16.73 -13.31 4.95
N ARG A 14 -17.26 -13.74 6.11
CA ARG A 14 -16.48 -13.93 7.33
C ARG A 14 -15.46 -15.05 7.18
N ARG A 15 -15.87 -16.23 6.70
CA ARG A 15 -14.96 -17.36 6.45
C ARG A 15 -13.84 -17.00 5.49
N ALA A 16 -14.17 -16.35 4.37
CA ALA A 16 -13.17 -15.87 3.42
C ALA A 16 -12.15 -14.94 4.08
N ARG A 17 -12.62 -14.01 4.93
CA ARG A 17 -11.74 -13.15 5.72
C ARG A 17 -10.87 -13.94 6.69
N ASP A 18 -11.42 -14.89 7.44
CA ASP A 18 -10.65 -15.71 8.39
C ASP A 18 -9.58 -16.56 7.69
N ASP A 19 -9.83 -16.96 6.45
CA ASP A 19 -8.87 -17.66 5.59
C ASP A 19 -7.92 -16.67 4.85
N GLY A 20 -8.03 -15.38 5.16
CA GLY A 20 -7.19 -14.27 4.69
C GLY A 20 -7.55 -13.73 3.30
N GLU A 21 -8.61 -14.24 2.67
CA GLU A 21 -9.10 -13.74 1.38
C GLU A 21 -9.86 -12.43 1.53
N THR A 22 -9.14 -11.32 1.41
CA THR A 22 -9.70 -9.97 1.36
C THR A 22 -9.53 -9.34 -0.02
N ALA A 23 -10.45 -8.44 -0.37
CA ALA A 23 -10.24 -7.54 -1.51
C ALA A 23 -9.09 -6.59 -1.16
N LYS A 24 -8.01 -6.62 -1.94
CA LYS A 24 -6.84 -5.78 -1.78
C LYS A 24 -6.59 -5.01 -3.07
N SER A 25 -6.43 -3.70 -2.94
CA SER A 25 -6.07 -2.77 -3.99
C SER A 25 -4.59 -2.40 -3.82
N THR A 26 -3.78 -2.79 -4.80
CA THR A 26 -2.36 -2.44 -4.83
C THR A 26 -2.18 -0.95 -5.06
N HIS A 27 -3.01 -0.35 -5.92
CA HIS A 27 -2.93 1.06 -6.27
C HIS A 27 -3.27 1.98 -5.08
N LEU A 28 -4.18 1.56 -4.20
CA LEU A 28 -4.47 2.28 -2.96
C LEU A 28 -3.27 2.30 -2.00
N SER A 29 -2.56 1.18 -1.86
CA SER A 29 -1.34 1.13 -1.06
C SER A 29 -0.25 2.06 -1.63
N VAL A 30 -0.10 2.09 -2.96
CA VAL A 30 0.86 2.96 -3.64
C VAL A 30 0.52 4.44 -3.44
N ALA A 31 -0.76 4.82 -3.61
CA ALA A 31 -1.21 6.20 -3.44
C ALA A 31 -0.99 6.70 -2.00
N PHE A 32 -1.34 5.88 -1.01
CA PHE A 32 -1.14 6.23 0.40
C PHE A 32 0.35 6.34 0.75
N SER A 33 1.16 5.38 0.32
CA SER A 33 2.61 5.40 0.52
C SER A 33 3.24 6.65 -0.11
N GLY A 34 2.86 6.98 -1.35
CA GLY A 34 3.31 8.20 -2.02
C GLY A 34 2.93 9.48 -1.26
N LEU A 35 1.72 9.55 -0.71
CA LEU A 35 1.28 10.68 0.11
C LEU A 35 2.11 10.80 1.40
N CYS A 36 2.38 9.68 2.09
CA CYS A 36 3.23 9.66 3.28
C CYS A 36 4.64 10.17 2.99
N TRP A 37 5.25 9.71 1.89
CA TRP A 37 6.57 10.15 1.47
C TRP A 37 6.61 11.61 1.07
N TRP A 38 5.59 12.09 0.36
CA TRP A 38 5.49 13.50 0.01
C TRP A 38 5.36 14.38 1.27
N LEU A 39 4.46 14.04 2.20
CA LEU A 39 4.30 14.79 3.45
C LEU A 39 5.58 14.80 4.28
N TYR A 40 6.24 13.64 4.41
CA TYR A 40 7.51 13.52 5.10
C TYR A 40 8.58 14.43 4.48
N LEU A 41 8.80 14.34 3.18
CA LEU A 41 9.79 15.16 2.50
C LEU A 41 9.42 16.65 2.54
N PHE A 42 8.14 17.01 2.46
CA PHE A 42 7.71 18.40 2.54
C PHE A 42 8.05 19.04 3.91
N ILE A 43 7.87 18.28 4.99
CA ILE A 43 8.13 18.75 6.36
C ILE A 43 9.62 18.67 6.70
N GLU A 44 10.28 17.56 6.35
CA GLU A 44 11.65 17.26 6.79
C GLU A 44 12.73 17.73 5.80
N ALA A 45 12.40 18.11 4.56
CA ALA A 45 13.40 18.57 3.59
C ALA A 45 14.31 19.70 4.12
N PRO A 46 13.81 20.75 4.80
CA PRO A 46 14.67 21.79 5.36
C PRO A 46 15.65 21.24 6.41
N HIS A 47 15.18 20.31 7.25
CA HIS A 47 16.00 19.67 8.27
C HIS A 47 17.06 18.76 7.63
N LEU A 48 16.68 17.93 6.66
CA LEU A 48 17.59 17.06 5.91
C LEU A 48 18.66 17.89 5.16
N TYR A 49 18.27 19.02 4.57
CA TYR A 49 19.19 19.93 3.91
C TYR A 49 20.20 20.55 4.90
N ALA A 50 19.73 21.04 6.04
CA ALA A 50 20.59 21.62 7.07
C ALA A 50 21.56 20.58 7.65
N LEU A 51 21.07 19.36 7.89
CA LEU A 51 21.84 18.23 8.39
C LEU A 51 22.92 17.80 7.38
N GLY A 52 22.56 17.67 6.10
CA GLY A 52 23.49 17.35 5.01
C GLY A 52 24.57 18.42 4.84
N THR A 53 24.17 19.70 4.90
CA THR A 53 25.12 20.83 4.82
C THR A 53 26.08 20.82 6.00
N ARG A 54 25.60 20.56 7.23
CA ARG A 54 26.45 20.42 8.42
C ARG A 54 27.46 19.28 8.27
N LEU A 55 27.05 18.15 7.71
CA LEU A 55 27.96 17.02 7.49
C LEU A 55 29.02 17.33 6.44
N ILE A 56 28.63 17.92 5.31
CA ILE A 56 29.59 18.32 4.28
C ILE A 56 30.59 19.31 4.89
N LEU A 57 30.12 20.35 5.58
CA LEU A 57 30.99 21.33 6.24
C LEU A 57 31.89 20.70 7.29
N ALA A 58 31.38 19.78 8.09
CA ALA A 58 32.19 19.13 9.12
C ALA A 58 33.24 18.19 8.52
N VAL A 59 32.96 17.55 7.39
CA VAL A 59 33.92 16.70 6.67
C VAL A 59 34.98 17.55 5.97
N THR A 60 34.61 18.69 5.40
CA THR A 60 35.53 19.56 4.65
C THR A 60 36.34 20.52 5.51
N THR A 61 35.86 20.83 6.72
CA THR A 61 36.57 21.69 7.69
C THR A 61 37.23 20.89 8.82
N LEU A 62 37.35 19.57 8.65
CA LEU A 62 38.04 18.69 9.60
C LEU A 62 39.50 19.12 9.72
N ASP A 63 39.81 19.77 10.84
CA ASP A 63 41.14 20.28 11.10
C ASP A 63 42.10 19.12 11.35
N ALA A 64 43.01 18.91 10.40
CA ALA A 64 44.01 17.86 10.47
C ALA A 64 45.01 18.07 11.62
N SER A 65 45.09 19.27 12.19
CA SER A 65 45.94 19.58 13.34
C SER A 65 45.38 19.06 14.68
N LEU A 66 44.09 18.69 14.73
CA LEU A 66 43.49 18.15 15.95
C LEU A 66 43.97 16.72 16.25
N PRO A 67 44.12 16.35 17.54
CA PRO A 67 44.38 14.98 17.96
C PRO A 67 43.33 13.99 17.42
N PHE A 68 43.72 12.73 17.24
CA PHE A 68 42.83 11.70 16.71
C PHE A 68 41.56 11.54 17.57
N ASP A 69 41.69 11.55 18.89
CA ASP A 69 40.57 11.34 19.81
C ASP A 69 39.49 12.44 19.68
N ASP A 70 39.91 13.70 19.55
CA ASP A 70 38.99 14.83 19.35
C ASP A 70 38.30 14.78 17.99
N ARG A 71 39.02 14.37 16.94
CA ARG A 71 38.42 14.15 15.62
C ARG A 71 37.41 13.01 15.65
N PHE A 72 37.77 11.89 16.28
CA PHE A 72 36.90 10.73 16.42
C PHE A 72 35.63 11.07 17.20
N ALA A 73 35.75 11.78 18.33
CA ALA A 73 34.60 12.20 19.13
C ALA A 73 33.67 13.14 18.35
N ARG A 74 34.21 14.10 17.60
CA ARG A 74 33.42 15.02 16.75
C ARG A 74 32.71 14.28 15.61
N THR A 75 33.40 13.39 14.92
CA THR A 75 32.80 12.57 13.85
C THR A 75 31.72 11.65 14.39
N LEU A 76 31.93 11.04 15.56
CA LEU A 76 30.93 10.19 16.21
C LEU A 76 29.70 11.00 16.65
N ALA A 77 29.90 12.18 17.27
CA ALA A 77 28.80 13.07 17.63
C ALA A 77 27.98 13.48 16.39
N LEU A 78 28.65 13.80 15.28
CA LEU A 78 27.99 14.08 14.02
C LEU A 78 27.19 12.87 13.52
N LEU A 79 27.77 11.67 13.46
CA LEU A 79 27.06 10.44 13.08
C LEU A 79 25.82 10.19 13.96
N THR A 80 25.94 10.36 15.29
CA THR A 80 24.81 10.18 16.21
C THR A 80 23.71 11.21 16.01
N SER A 81 24.04 12.42 15.54
CA SER A 81 23.03 13.46 15.24
C SER A 81 22.11 13.09 14.06
N PHE A 82 22.47 12.10 13.24
CA PHE A 82 21.63 11.56 12.15
C PHE A 82 20.65 10.49 12.61
N MET A 83 20.87 9.89 13.79
CA MET A 83 20.03 8.80 14.28
C MET A 83 18.54 9.15 14.34
N PRO A 84 18.12 10.36 14.79
CA PRO A 84 16.72 10.74 14.78
C PRO A 84 16.11 10.75 13.38
N GLN A 85 16.83 11.23 12.36
CA GLN A 85 16.34 11.29 10.97
C GLN A 85 16.27 9.90 10.34
N VAL A 86 17.25 9.04 10.62
CA VAL A 86 17.21 7.64 10.19
C VAL A 86 15.99 6.95 10.80
N LEU A 87 15.76 7.13 12.10
CA LEU A 87 14.62 6.54 12.80
C LEU A 87 13.28 7.10 12.29
N SER A 88 13.20 8.41 12.03
CA SER A 88 12.01 9.05 11.44
C SER A 88 11.72 8.52 10.04
N THR A 89 12.74 8.41 9.19
CA THR A 89 12.62 7.85 7.83
C THR A 89 12.13 6.39 7.87
N LEU A 90 12.71 5.57 8.76
CA LEU A 90 12.27 4.20 8.96
C LEU A 90 10.83 4.14 9.48
N GLY A 91 10.48 5.01 10.43
CA GLY A 91 9.12 5.13 10.96
C GLY A 91 8.10 5.42 9.87
N VAL A 92 8.37 6.39 8.99
CA VAL A 92 7.52 6.70 7.84
C VAL A 92 7.44 5.53 6.86
N GLY A 93 8.56 4.85 6.58
CA GLY A 93 8.56 3.66 5.74
C GLY A 93 7.67 2.53 6.29
N VAL A 94 7.74 2.29 7.60
CA VAL A 94 6.86 1.32 8.28
C VAL A 94 5.40 1.76 8.19
N LEU A 95 5.10 3.03 8.47
CA LEU A 95 3.73 3.55 8.38
C LEU A 95 3.16 3.45 6.96
N ALA A 96 3.95 3.82 5.96
CA ALA A 96 3.60 3.78 4.55
C ALA A 96 3.32 2.35 4.05
N ALA A 97 3.98 1.34 4.61
CA ALA A 97 3.77 -0.06 4.26
C ALA A 97 2.65 -0.71 5.08
N VAL A 98 2.57 -0.45 6.39
CA VAL A 98 1.70 -1.19 7.32
C VAL A 98 0.29 -0.61 7.34
N VAL A 99 0.14 0.72 7.37
CA VAL A 99 -1.18 1.37 7.52
C VAL A 99 -2.14 1.03 6.37
N PRO A 100 -1.74 1.08 5.08
CA PRO A 100 -2.63 0.71 3.99
C PRO A 100 -3.12 -0.75 4.09
N GLU A 101 -2.21 -1.66 4.47
CA GLU A 101 -2.52 -3.07 4.63
C GLU A 101 -3.50 -3.30 5.78
N LEU A 102 -3.29 -2.63 6.92
CA LEU A 102 -4.19 -2.72 8.07
C LEU A 102 -5.58 -2.16 7.75
N ILE A 103 -5.67 -1.03 7.03
CA ILE A 103 -6.94 -0.43 6.63
C ILE A 103 -7.69 -1.37 5.67
N GLN A 104 -7.01 -1.93 4.68
CA GLN A 104 -7.63 -2.82 3.68
C GLN A 104 -8.05 -4.17 4.27
N THR A 105 -7.25 -4.72 5.19
CA THR A 105 -7.54 -6.00 5.86
C THR A 105 -8.44 -5.84 7.10
N ARG A 106 -8.71 -4.60 7.54
CA ARG A 106 -9.39 -4.27 8.81
C ARG A 106 -8.70 -4.91 10.03
N GLY A 107 -7.37 -4.96 10.01
CA GLY A 107 -6.55 -5.53 11.08
C GLY A 107 -6.56 -7.06 11.16
N LEU A 108 -6.97 -7.76 10.10
CA LEU A 108 -7.07 -9.21 10.12
C LEU A 108 -5.71 -9.87 9.87
N ILE A 109 -5.23 -10.62 10.86
CA ILE A 109 -4.00 -11.41 10.77
C ILE A 109 -4.37 -12.87 10.49
N ALA A 110 -4.37 -13.27 9.22
CA ALA A 110 -4.71 -14.63 8.81
C ALA A 110 -3.53 -15.59 8.98
N LEU A 111 -3.31 -16.07 10.22
CA LEU A 111 -2.27 -17.07 10.53
C LEU A 111 -2.39 -18.36 9.70
N LYS A 112 -3.60 -18.71 9.24
CA LYS A 112 -3.85 -19.87 8.38
C LYS A 112 -3.10 -19.81 7.04
N ARG A 113 -2.84 -18.61 6.50
CA ARG A 113 -2.12 -18.42 5.23
C ARG A 113 -0.61 -18.63 5.31
N VAL A 114 -0.06 -18.73 6.53
CA VAL A 114 1.38 -18.98 6.74
C VAL A 114 1.75 -20.42 6.41
N LYS A 115 0.77 -21.34 6.39
CA LYS A 115 1.01 -22.74 6.00
C LYS A 115 1.30 -22.82 4.49
N PRO A 116 2.43 -23.42 4.08
CA PRO A 116 2.74 -23.63 2.66
C PRO A 116 1.70 -24.58 2.06
N ASP A 117 0.91 -24.07 1.10
CA ASP A 117 -0.07 -24.86 0.37
C ASP A 117 0.51 -25.24 -1.00
N LEU A 118 0.86 -26.52 -1.16
CA LEU A 118 1.40 -27.08 -2.41
C LEU A 118 0.46 -26.88 -3.61
N LYS A 119 -0.85 -26.69 -3.38
CA LYS A 119 -1.82 -26.39 -4.45
C LYS A 119 -1.62 -25.00 -5.07
N ARG A 120 -1.01 -24.06 -4.34
CA ARG A 120 -0.68 -22.71 -4.84
C ARG A 120 0.57 -22.70 -5.74
N LEU A 121 1.41 -23.73 -5.67
CA LEU A 121 2.61 -23.88 -6.51
C LEU A 121 2.30 -24.47 -7.90
N ASN A 122 1.04 -24.80 -8.21
CA ASN A 122 0.69 -25.36 -9.51
C ASN A 122 0.77 -24.27 -10.61
N PRO A 123 1.70 -24.37 -11.57
CA PRO A 123 1.92 -23.35 -12.61
C PRO A 123 0.72 -23.17 -13.55
N LEU A 124 -0.14 -24.20 -13.71
CA LEU A 124 -1.35 -24.13 -14.54
C LEU A 124 -2.37 -23.13 -13.98
N ASN A 125 -2.48 -23.05 -12.64
CA ASN A 125 -3.35 -22.07 -12.00
C ASN A 125 -2.80 -20.65 -12.17
N GLY A 126 -1.47 -20.48 -12.14
CA GLY A 126 -0.81 -19.22 -12.44
C GLY A 126 -1.09 -18.73 -13.86
N LEU A 127 -0.93 -19.61 -14.87
CA LEU A 127 -1.22 -19.27 -16.27
C LEU A 127 -2.69 -18.90 -16.49
N LYS A 128 -3.63 -19.62 -15.87
CA LYS A 128 -5.05 -19.28 -15.94
C LYS A 128 -5.37 -17.93 -15.29
N GLN A 129 -4.64 -17.58 -14.24
CA GLN A 129 -4.75 -16.29 -13.57
C GLN A 129 -4.14 -15.16 -14.42
N MET A 130 -3.08 -15.45 -15.19
CA MET A 130 -2.52 -14.52 -16.17
C MET A 130 -3.53 -14.19 -17.29
N PHE A 131 -4.34 -15.15 -17.74
CA PHE A 131 -5.41 -14.88 -18.72
C PHE A 131 -6.77 -14.49 -18.09
N SER A 132 -6.76 -13.97 -16.87
CA SER A 132 -7.99 -13.54 -16.21
C SER A 132 -8.39 -12.12 -16.62
N LEU A 133 -9.70 -11.85 -16.61
CA LEU A 133 -10.25 -10.50 -16.82
C LEU A 133 -9.66 -9.47 -15.84
N ARG A 134 -9.18 -9.93 -14.67
CA ARG A 134 -8.51 -9.11 -13.68
C ARG A 134 -7.18 -8.57 -14.20
N LEU A 135 -6.33 -9.41 -14.82
CA LEU A 135 -5.03 -8.94 -15.33
C LEU A 135 -5.19 -7.85 -16.39
N VAL A 136 -6.16 -8.01 -17.30
CA VAL A 136 -6.44 -7.02 -18.36
C VAL A 136 -6.79 -5.67 -17.75
N TRP A 137 -7.68 -5.64 -16.76
CA TRP A 137 -8.06 -4.42 -16.06
C TRP A 137 -6.90 -3.80 -15.28
N ASP A 138 -6.16 -4.62 -14.52
CA ASP A 138 -5.01 -4.15 -13.73
C ASP A 138 -3.93 -3.55 -14.65
N THR A 139 -3.67 -4.18 -15.79
CA THR A 139 -2.69 -3.71 -16.78
C THR A 139 -3.13 -2.39 -17.41
N LEU A 140 -4.41 -2.28 -17.80
CA LEU A 140 -4.96 -1.06 -18.39
C LEU A 140 -4.91 0.10 -17.40
N LEU A 141 -5.25 -0.14 -16.13
CA LEU A 141 -5.21 0.88 -15.09
C LEU A 141 -3.77 1.32 -14.78
N THR A 142 -2.84 0.36 -14.75
CA THR A 142 -1.40 0.64 -14.55
C THR A 142 -0.83 1.45 -15.71
N LEU A 143 -1.19 1.13 -16.96
CA LEU A 143 -0.74 1.86 -18.15
C LEU A 143 -1.30 3.29 -18.18
N LEU A 144 -2.59 3.46 -17.82
CA LEU A 144 -3.20 4.77 -17.69
C LEU A 144 -2.48 5.61 -16.62
N GLN A 145 -2.25 5.03 -15.44
CA GLN A 145 -1.53 5.68 -14.35
C GLN A 145 -0.11 6.09 -14.76
N PHE A 146 0.62 5.20 -15.43
CA PHE A 146 1.96 5.48 -15.94
C PHE A 146 1.94 6.66 -16.94
N THR A 147 0.97 6.68 -17.85
CA THR A 147 0.80 7.76 -18.82
C THR A 147 0.54 9.10 -18.14
N VAL A 148 -0.32 9.13 -17.12
CA VAL A 148 -0.60 10.34 -16.33
C VAL A 148 0.67 10.84 -15.64
N LEU A 149 1.44 9.95 -15.00
CA LEU A 149 2.70 10.30 -14.37
C LEU A 149 3.73 10.84 -15.36
N LEU A 150 3.84 10.21 -16.53
CA LEU A 150 4.75 10.64 -17.59
C LEU A 150 4.41 12.05 -18.09
N LEU A 151 3.11 12.33 -18.30
CA LEU A 151 2.65 13.65 -18.73
C LEU A 151 2.91 14.73 -17.68
N LEU A 152 2.65 14.45 -16.40
CA LEU A 152 2.92 15.39 -15.31
C LEU A 152 4.42 15.68 -15.19
N PHE A 153 5.25 14.64 -15.25
CA PHE A 153 6.70 14.78 -15.24
C PHE A 153 7.19 15.58 -16.44
N TRP A 154 6.70 15.28 -17.64
CA TRP A 154 7.05 16.01 -18.87
C TRP A 154 6.69 17.49 -18.80
N GLN A 155 5.49 17.83 -18.32
CA GLN A 155 5.07 19.22 -18.13
C GLN A 155 5.92 19.95 -17.10
N ALA A 156 6.22 19.30 -15.98
CA ALA A 156 7.08 19.86 -14.95
C ALA A 156 8.51 20.07 -15.45
N LEU A 157 9.03 19.14 -16.25
CA LEU A 157 10.35 19.25 -16.87
C LEU A 157 10.41 20.44 -17.85
N ILE A 158 9.40 20.62 -18.70
CA ILE A 158 9.32 21.78 -19.59
C ILE A 158 9.23 23.09 -18.80
N ALA A 159 8.39 23.13 -17.76
CA ALA A 159 8.27 24.32 -16.90
C ALA A 159 9.60 24.67 -16.25
N TRP A 160 10.31 23.66 -15.73
CA TRP A 160 11.63 23.81 -15.13
C TRP A 160 12.67 24.30 -16.15
N LEU A 161 12.74 23.69 -17.34
CA LEU A 161 13.65 24.11 -18.42
C LEU A 161 13.40 25.56 -18.87
N ARG A 162 12.14 26.01 -18.95
CA ARG A 162 11.80 27.41 -19.27
C ARG A 162 12.27 28.37 -18.19
N GLN A 163 12.16 27.98 -16.93
CA GLN A 163 12.60 28.78 -15.78
C GLN A 163 14.12 28.78 -15.61
N LEU A 164 14.81 27.81 -16.22
CA LEU A 164 16.27 27.76 -16.28
C LEU A 164 16.88 28.65 -17.37
N ALA A 165 16.11 29.11 -18.36
CA ALA A 165 16.62 30.03 -19.38
C ALA A 165 17.28 31.31 -18.79
N PRO A 166 16.79 31.90 -17.68
CA PRO A 166 17.46 33.00 -16.98
C PRO A 166 18.45 32.61 -15.86
N ILE A 167 18.98 31.37 -15.79
CA ILE A 167 19.90 30.90 -14.71
C ILE A 167 21.02 31.90 -14.38
N TYR A 168 21.59 32.54 -15.40
CA TYR A 168 22.75 33.43 -15.25
C TYR A 168 22.48 34.67 -14.38
N GLY A 169 21.21 35.00 -14.11
CA GLY A 169 20.81 36.15 -13.28
C GLY A 169 20.50 35.83 -11.81
N PHE A 170 20.46 34.55 -11.41
CA PHE A 170 20.06 34.17 -10.05
C PHE A 170 21.27 33.84 -9.15
N ALA A 171 21.21 34.30 -7.91
CA ALA A 171 22.12 33.83 -6.86
C ALA A 171 21.86 32.34 -6.56
N LEU A 172 22.94 31.57 -6.37
CA LEU A 172 22.91 30.13 -6.07
C LEU A 172 21.90 29.72 -4.97
N PRO A 173 21.79 30.42 -3.82
CA PRO A 173 20.81 30.08 -2.78
C PRO A 173 19.36 30.22 -3.25
N ALA A 174 19.05 31.22 -4.07
CA ALA A 174 17.71 31.43 -4.60
C ALA A 174 17.32 30.33 -5.59
N LEU A 175 18.27 29.86 -6.41
CA LEU A 175 18.07 28.73 -7.32
C LEU A 175 17.80 27.42 -6.57
N LEU A 176 18.50 27.17 -5.47
CA LEU A 176 18.28 25.99 -4.62
C LEU A 176 16.90 26.03 -3.94
N GLY A 177 16.49 27.18 -3.41
CA GLY A 177 15.15 27.35 -2.84
C GLY A 177 14.04 27.12 -3.88
N PHE A 178 14.22 27.66 -5.09
CA PHE A 178 13.27 27.51 -6.19
C PHE A 178 13.16 26.08 -6.71
N THR A 179 14.28 25.37 -6.82
CA THR A 179 14.29 23.96 -7.25
C THR A 179 13.63 23.06 -6.21
N ALA A 180 13.82 23.34 -4.92
CA ALA A 180 13.19 22.61 -3.82
C ALA A 180 11.67 22.79 -3.83
N THR A 181 11.17 24.03 -3.97
CA THR A 181 9.72 24.28 -4.05
C THR A 181 9.10 23.65 -5.29
N SER A 182 9.75 23.78 -6.45
CA SER A 182 9.30 23.15 -7.70
C SER A 182 9.23 21.62 -7.59
N HIS A 183 10.24 20.98 -6.98
CA HIS A 183 10.22 19.53 -6.72
C HIS A 183 9.11 19.14 -5.75
N SER A 184 8.93 19.89 -4.67
CA SER A 184 7.87 19.60 -3.69
C SER A 184 6.47 19.66 -4.32
N HIS A 185 6.25 20.62 -5.23
CA HIS A 185 5.01 20.75 -5.97
C HIS A 185 4.82 19.59 -6.96
N LEU A 186 5.86 19.24 -7.74
CA LEU A 186 5.81 18.08 -8.63
C LEU A 186 5.44 16.80 -7.86
N LEU A 187 6.09 16.53 -6.72
CA LEU A 187 5.79 15.38 -5.88
C LEU A 187 4.33 15.42 -5.36
N ALA A 188 3.82 16.61 -5.01
CA ALA A 188 2.43 16.78 -4.61
C ALA A 188 1.45 16.39 -5.73
N TRP A 189 1.69 16.88 -6.96
CA TRP A 189 0.87 16.56 -8.12
C TRP A 189 0.94 15.08 -8.49
N MET A 190 2.13 14.48 -8.42
CA MET A 190 2.31 13.05 -8.65
C MET A 190 1.59 12.22 -7.60
N ALA A 191 1.64 12.59 -6.31
CA ALA A 191 0.91 11.90 -5.26
C ALA A 191 -0.61 12.07 -5.41
N ALA A 192 -1.07 13.29 -5.70
CA ALA A 192 -2.48 13.60 -5.90
C ALA A 192 -3.07 12.86 -7.11
N SER A 193 -2.30 12.72 -8.20
CA SER A 193 -2.75 12.00 -9.39
C SER A 193 -2.99 10.51 -9.15
N GLN A 194 -2.41 9.93 -8.10
CA GLN A 194 -2.62 8.52 -7.73
C GLN A 194 -3.96 8.27 -7.04
N ILE A 195 -4.62 9.32 -6.51
CA ILE A 195 -5.86 9.17 -5.75
C ILE A 195 -6.98 8.64 -6.65
N ALA A 196 -7.13 9.18 -7.87
CA ALA A 196 -8.20 8.76 -8.78
C ALA A 196 -8.04 7.30 -9.26
N PRO A 197 -6.87 6.84 -9.77
CA PRO A 197 -6.64 5.44 -10.10
C PRO A 197 -6.79 4.51 -8.90
N ALA A 198 -6.30 4.92 -7.71
CA ALA A 198 -6.44 4.14 -6.49
C ALA A 198 -7.89 3.90 -6.08
N LEU A 199 -8.74 4.93 -6.17
CA LEU A 199 -10.17 4.79 -5.90
C LEU A 199 -10.83 3.85 -6.91
N ALA A 200 -10.55 4.03 -8.21
CA ALA A 200 -11.07 3.16 -9.26
C ALA A 200 -10.67 1.69 -9.04
N ASP A 201 -9.39 1.43 -8.76
CA ASP A 201 -8.88 0.09 -8.45
C ASP A 201 -9.58 -0.50 -7.23
N TYR A 202 -9.73 0.27 -6.15
CA TYR A 202 -10.42 -0.20 -4.94
C TYR A 202 -11.86 -0.66 -5.22
N PHE A 203 -12.63 0.11 -5.99
CA PHE A 203 -13.99 -0.29 -6.36
C PHE A 203 -14.01 -1.51 -7.28
N ILE A 204 -13.13 -1.56 -8.29
CA ILE A 204 -13.04 -2.68 -9.23
C ILE A 204 -12.62 -3.96 -8.51
N GLN A 205 -11.56 -3.93 -7.69
CA GLN A 205 -11.10 -5.09 -6.94
C GLN A 205 -12.15 -5.59 -5.96
N ARG A 206 -12.86 -4.67 -5.28
CA ARG A 206 -13.95 -5.04 -4.39
C ARG A 206 -15.11 -5.67 -5.15
N PHE A 207 -15.47 -5.14 -6.31
CA PHE A 207 -16.51 -5.71 -7.17
C PHE A 207 -16.12 -7.10 -7.68
N LEU A 208 -14.90 -7.26 -8.20
CA LEU A 208 -14.38 -8.55 -8.68
C LEU A 208 -14.35 -9.58 -7.54
N TRP A 209 -13.90 -9.19 -6.35
CA TRP A 209 -13.89 -10.07 -5.18
C TRP A 209 -15.29 -10.53 -4.78
N LEU A 210 -16.27 -9.61 -4.71
CA LEU A 210 -17.66 -9.96 -4.45
C LEU A 210 -18.24 -10.85 -5.55
N ARG A 211 -17.86 -10.65 -6.81
CA ARG A 211 -18.28 -11.49 -7.94
C ARG A 211 -17.75 -12.93 -7.81
N THR A 212 -16.50 -13.11 -7.38
CA THR A 212 -15.92 -14.43 -7.09
C THR A 212 -16.63 -15.11 -5.91
N MET A 213 -17.15 -14.33 -4.97
CA MET A 213 -17.87 -14.83 -3.80
C MET A 213 -19.34 -15.16 -4.05
N ARG A 214 -19.89 -14.91 -5.25
CA ARG A 214 -21.29 -15.25 -5.57
C ARG A 214 -21.59 -16.73 -5.33
N MET A 215 -22.84 -16.97 -4.95
CA MET A 215 -23.36 -18.28 -4.55
C MET A 215 -24.42 -18.78 -5.52
N ASP A 216 -24.57 -20.09 -5.58
CA ASP A 216 -25.75 -20.71 -6.17
C ASP A 216 -26.89 -20.78 -5.14
N LYS A 217 -28.14 -20.82 -5.60
CA LYS A 217 -29.31 -20.99 -4.72
C LYS A 217 -29.20 -22.26 -3.86
N ASN A 218 -28.60 -23.33 -4.39
CA ASN A 218 -28.39 -24.57 -3.64
C ASN A 218 -27.26 -24.45 -2.61
N GLU A 219 -26.24 -23.63 -2.86
CA GLU A 219 -25.18 -23.37 -1.86
C GLU A 219 -25.76 -22.59 -0.67
N ILE A 220 -26.60 -21.58 -0.94
CA ILE A 220 -27.27 -20.79 0.10
C ILE A 220 -28.16 -21.69 0.96
N LYS A 221 -29.00 -22.54 0.35
CA LYS A 221 -29.86 -23.48 1.09
C LYS A 221 -29.05 -24.44 1.97
N ARG A 222 -27.90 -24.91 1.50
CA ARG A 222 -26.99 -25.74 2.30
C ARG A 222 -26.43 -24.97 3.48
N GLU A 223 -25.99 -23.73 3.26
CA GLU A 223 -25.42 -22.92 4.33
C GLU A 223 -26.42 -22.58 5.45
N TYR A 224 -27.69 -22.33 5.09
CA TYR A 224 -28.79 -22.19 6.06
C TYR A 224 -29.06 -23.48 6.81
N ARG A 225 -29.07 -24.64 6.12
CA ARG A 225 -29.27 -25.95 6.75
C ARG A 225 -28.13 -26.29 7.72
N ASP A 226 -26.90 -25.90 7.39
CA ASP A 226 -25.73 -26.09 8.26
C ASP A 226 -25.76 -25.19 9.51
N ASP A 227 -26.36 -23.99 9.41
CA ASP A 227 -26.47 -23.04 10.54
C ASP A 227 -27.64 -23.36 11.48
N GLU A 228 -28.83 -23.61 10.93
CA GLU A 228 -30.02 -23.88 11.72
C GLU A 228 -30.11 -25.35 12.19
N GLY A 229 -29.27 -26.21 11.60
CA GLY A 229 -29.35 -27.65 11.67
C GLY A 229 -30.50 -28.19 10.82
N ASP A 230 -30.38 -29.44 10.36
CA ASP A 230 -31.47 -30.07 9.61
C ASP A 230 -32.74 -30.13 10.49
N PRO A 231 -33.86 -29.51 10.05
CA PRO A 231 -35.11 -29.54 10.81
C PRO A 231 -35.55 -30.96 11.15
N TYR A 232 -35.26 -31.94 10.29
CA TYR A 232 -35.55 -33.35 10.54
C TYR A 232 -34.69 -33.95 11.67
N VAL A 233 -33.43 -33.54 11.77
CA VAL A 233 -32.54 -33.96 12.87
C VAL A 233 -32.96 -33.28 14.17
N LYS A 234 -33.33 -31.99 14.12
CA LYS A 234 -33.81 -31.24 15.29
C LYS A 234 -35.14 -31.77 15.80
N SER A 235 -36.07 -32.16 14.92
CA SER A 235 -37.36 -32.77 15.29
C SER A 235 -37.17 -34.18 15.86
N ARG A 236 -36.31 -35.00 15.25
CA ARG A 236 -35.98 -36.34 15.74
C ARG A 236 -35.31 -36.30 17.11
N ARG A 237 -34.41 -35.35 17.36
CA ARG A 237 -33.80 -35.14 18.69
C ARG A 237 -34.85 -34.74 19.74
N ARG A 238 -35.83 -33.91 19.39
CA ARG A 238 -36.96 -33.55 20.29
C ARG A 238 -37.94 -34.71 20.51
N ALA A 239 -38.07 -35.64 19.57
CA ALA A 239 -38.90 -36.84 19.73
C ALA A 239 -38.24 -37.81 20.72
N LEU A 240 -36.96 -38.13 20.52
CA LEU A 240 -36.17 -38.98 21.44
C LEU A 240 -36.12 -38.43 22.87
N HIS A 241 -35.97 -37.11 23.04
CA HIS A 241 -36.02 -36.50 24.37
C HIS A 241 -37.38 -36.64 25.07
N ARG A 242 -38.48 -36.76 24.32
CA ARG A 242 -39.82 -37.00 24.89
C ARG A 242 -40.01 -38.46 25.28
N GLU A 243 -39.45 -39.39 24.52
CA GLU A 243 -39.48 -40.83 24.81
C GLU A 243 -38.62 -41.20 26.03
N LEU A 244 -37.46 -40.55 26.21
CA LEU A 244 -36.59 -40.78 27.37
C LEU A 244 -37.04 -40.08 28.66
N GLY A 245 -38.01 -39.17 28.57
CA GLY A 245 -38.56 -38.43 29.71
C GLY A 245 -39.86 -39.02 30.27
N GLN A 246 -40.29 -40.18 29.76
CA GLN A 246 -41.36 -41.02 30.29
C GLN A 246 -40.74 -42.26 30.94
#